data_AF-A0A659UAB1-F1
#
_entry.id   AF-A0A659UAB1-F1
#
_cell.length_a   1.000
_cell.length_b   1.000
_cell.length_c   1.000
_cell.angle_alpha   90.00
_cell.angle_beta   90.00
_cell.angle_gamma   90.00
#
_symmetry.space_group_name_H-M   'P 1'
#
loop_
_entity.id
_entity.type
_entity.pdbx_description
1 polymer ?
#
loop_
_entity_poly.entity_id
_entity_poly.type
_entity_poly.pdbx_seq_one_letter_code
_entity_poly.pdbx_strand_id
1 'polypeptide(L)' 'MAVITGSPSTHRAGDLNITWTDVGPFLALAALLVAGFLINPDFLFATNLANIITR' A
#
# COMPACT_ATOMS: atom_id res chain seq x y z
N MET A 1 7.34 -43.91 -27.77
CA MET A 1 6.67 -42.64 -27.43
C MET A 1 7.14 -42.21 -26.04
N ALA A 2 7.95 -41.15 -25.95
CA ALA A 2 8.42 -40.63 -24.66
C ALA A 2 7.45 -39.55 -24.18
N VAL A 3 6.79 -39.81 -23.05
CA VAL A 3 5.90 -38.83 -22.39
C VAL A 3 6.78 -37.85 -21.64
N ILE A 4 6.70 -36.57 -22.01
CA ILE A 4 7.41 -35.48 -21.33
C ILE A 4 6.58 -35.14 -20.09
N THR A 5 6.98 -35.62 -18.92
CA THR A 5 6.40 -35.21 -17.64
C THR A 5 6.84 -33.77 -17.35
N GLY A 6 6.00 -32.79 -17.68
CA GLY A 6 6.18 -31.43 -17.22
C GLY A 6 6.03 -31.39 -15.69
N SER A 7 7.13 -31.16 -14.97
CA SER A 7 7.05 -30.89 -13.53
C SER A 7 6.27 -29.58 -13.33
N PRO A 8 5.19 -29.57 -12.53
CA PRO A 8 4.49 -28.33 -12.24
C PRO A 8 5.45 -27.41 -11.50
N SER A 9 5.76 -26.26 -12.10
CA SER A 9 6.45 -25.17 -11.44
C SER A 9 5.62 -24.76 -10.23
N THR A 10 6.09 -25.11 -9.04
CA THR A 10 5.53 -24.62 -7.78
C THR A 10 5.66 -23.10 -7.77
N HIS A 11 4.56 -22.39 -8.01
CA HIS A 11 4.52 -20.95 -7.83
C HIS A 11 4.79 -20.68 -6.36
N ARG A 12 6.03 -20.29 -6.04
CA ARG A 12 6.48 -20.04 -4.68
C ARG A 12 5.66 -18.86 -4.14
N ALA A 13 4.82 -19.13 -3.14
CA ALA A 13 4.02 -18.14 -2.42
C ALA A 13 4.90 -17.19 -1.58
N GLY A 14 5.91 -16.58 -2.20
CA GLY A 14 6.95 -15.79 -1.54
C GLY A 14 7.61 -14.72 -2.42
N ASP A 15 7.25 -14.60 -3.70
CA ASP A 15 7.64 -13.43 -4.50
C ASP A 15 6.69 -12.27 -4.19
N LEU A 16 6.88 -11.66 -3.01
CA LEU A 16 6.31 -10.37 -2.68
C LEU A 16 7.02 -9.30 -3.52
N ASN A 17 6.65 -9.22 -4.80
CA ASN A 17 7.15 -8.22 -5.73
C ASN A 17 6.48 -6.86 -5.45
N ILE A 18 6.81 -6.27 -4.30
CA ILE A 18 6.31 -4.95 -3.89
C ILE A 18 6.99 -3.90 -4.76
N THR A 19 6.19 -3.18 -5.53
CA THR A 19 6.62 -2.09 -6.39
C THR A 19 6.40 -0.74 -5.72
N TRP A 20 7.07 0.31 -6.21
CA TRP A 20 6.82 1.68 -5.76
C TRP A 20 5.37 2.13 -5.94
N THR A 21 4.66 1.57 -6.91
CA THR A 21 3.24 1.82 -7.12
C THR A 21 2.39 1.27 -5.97
N ASP A 22 2.80 0.16 -5.37
CA ASP A 22 2.09 -0.45 -4.24
C ASP A 22 2.27 0.35 -2.94
N VAL A 23 3.45 0.96 -2.75
CA VAL A 23 3.76 1.75 -1.55
C VAL A 23 3.38 3.24 -1.70
N GLY A 24 3.30 3.72 -2.94
CA GLY A 24 3.07 5.13 -3.28
C GLY A 24 1.88 5.78 -2.55
N PRO A 25 0.68 5.17 -2.53
CA PRO A 25 -0.47 5.73 -1.84
C PRO A 25 -0.25 5.94 -0.34
N PHE A 26 0.43 5.00 0.33
CA PHE A 26 0.70 5.09 1.77
C PHE A 26 1.76 6.15 2.07
N LEU A 27 2.78 6.27 1.23
CA LEU A 27 3.78 7.34 1.33
C LEU A 27 3.16 8.72 1.10
N ALA A 28 2.28 8.85 0.11
CA ALA A 28 1.56 10.09 -0.15
C ALA A 28 0.65 10.46 1.02
N LEU A 29 -0.07 9.49 1.59
CA LEU A 29 -0.88 9.68 2.79
C LEU A 29 -0.03 10.12 3.98
N ALA A 30 1.10 9.44 4.24
CA ALA A 30 2.01 9.81 5.31
C ALA A 30 2.56 11.24 5.15
N ALA A 31 2.97 11.61 3.93
CA ALA A 31 3.41 12.97 3.62
C ALA A 31 2.30 14.02 3.86
N LEU A 32 1.07 13.72 3.45
CA LEU A 32 -0.09 14.57 3.71
C LEU A 32 -0.39 14.72 5.20
N LEU A 33 -0.31 13.64 5.98
CA LEU A 33 -0.53 13.68 7.43
C LEU A 33 0.53 14.54 8.13
N VAL A 34 1.80 14.36 7.78
CA VAL A 34 2.91 15.16 8.34
C VAL A 34 2.77 16.63 7.96
N ALA A 35 2.59 16.93 6.67
CA ALA A 35 2.44 18.31 6.20
C ALA A 35 1.19 18.97 6.81
N GLY A 36 0.06 18.26 6.83
CA GLY A 36 -1.20 18.74 7.40
C GLY A 36 -1.07 19.04 8.90
N PHE A 37 -0.41 18.18 9.66
CA PHE A 37 -0.16 18.40 11.10
C PHE A 37 0.79 19.57 11.36
N LEU A 38 1.86 19.71 10.58
CA LEU A 38 2.82 20.81 10.73
C LEU A 38 2.18 22.18 10.43
N ILE A 39 1.22 22.22 9.49
CA ILE A 39 0.48 23.44 9.14
C ILE A 39 -0.65 23.70 10.14
N ASN A 40 -1.39 22.66 10.54
CA ASN A 40 -2.49 22.72 11.48
C ASN A 40 -2.49 21.47 12.39
N PRO A 41 -2.12 21.60 13.68
CA PRO A 41 -2.12 20.48 14.60
C PRO A 41 -3.48 19.78 14.76
N ASP A 42 -4.58 20.51 14.57
CA ASP A 42 -5.95 19.97 14.66
C ASP A 42 -6.33 19.09 13.46
N PHE A 43 -5.48 19.04 12.43
CA PHE A 43 -5.69 18.22 11.23
C PHE A 43 -5.86 16.73 11.56
N LEU A 44 -5.17 16.24 12.60
CA LEU A 44 -5.24 14.85 13.04
C LEU A 44 -6.40 14.56 14.01
N PHE A 45 -7.25 15.54 14.32
CA PHE A 45 -8.44 15.27 15.13
C PHE A 45 -9.43 14.35 14.43
N ALA A 46 -10.12 13.54 15.23
CA ALA A 46 -11.03 12.49 14.76
C ALA A 46 -12.08 13.00 13.77
N THR A 47 -12.59 14.22 13.95
CA THR A 47 -13.57 14.84 13.06
C THR A 47 -13.00 15.13 11.67
N ASN A 48 -11.76 15.63 11.59
CA ASN A 48 -11.09 15.95 10.32
C ASN A 48 -10.67 14.66 9.59
N LEU A 49 -10.10 13.70 10.32
CA LEU A 49 -9.76 12.39 9.77
C LEU A 49 -10.99 11.62 9.29
N ALA A 50 -12.10 11.64 10.04
CA ALA A 50 -13.34 11.01 9.63
C ALA A 50 -13.86 11.59 8.31
N ASN A 51 -13.78 12.92 8.14
CA ASN A 51 -14.18 13.57 6.89
C ASN A 51 -13.30 13.16 5.70
N ILE A 52 -11.99 12.97 5.91
CA ILE A 52 -11.05 12.54 4.85
C ILE A 52 -11.27 11.06 4.48
N ILE A 53 -11.52 10.20 5.47
CA ILE A 53 -11.68 8.76 5.23
C ILE A 53 -13.04 8.46 4.57
N THR A 54 -14.07 9.24 4.85
CA THR A 54 -15.44 8.99 4.37
C THR A 54 -15.81 9.72 3.07
N ARG A 55 -14.97 10.62 2.58
CA ARG A 55 -15.19 11.38 1.35
C ARG A 55 -14.20 10.98 0.27
#